data_AF-A0A1Q8BFJ7-F1
#
_entry.id   AF-A0A1Q8BFJ7-F1
#
_cell.length_a   1.000
_cell.length_b   1.000
_cell.length_c   1.000
_cell.angle_alpha   90.00
_cell.angle_beta   90.00
_cell.angle_gamma   90.00
#
_symmetry.space_group_name_H-M   'P 1'
#
loop_
_entity.id
_entity.type
_entity.pdbx_description
1 polymer ?
#
loop_
_entity_poly.entity_id
_entity_poly.type
_entity_poly.pdbx_seq_one_letter_code
_entity_poly.pdbx_strand_id
1 'polypeptide(L)'
;MVTVDAALKFEGEPSGEVAEGVGAAIGGPGVDRYHIEQSASKRHIPMIAIVVKMSNKEAISAMTQQVKLAVDEAIRRVKNTIQSASKSGDTVIVAGIGNTMGIP
;
A
#
# COMPACT_ATOMS: atom_id res chain seq x y z
N MET A 1 -10.27 -0.45 -6.01
CA MET A 1 -9.05 0.38 -5.86
C MET A 1 -8.09 -0.36 -4.96
N VAL A 2 -6.80 -0.40 -5.32
CA VAL A 2 -5.74 -0.95 -4.49
C VAL A 2 -4.84 0.20 -4.07
N THR A 3 -4.60 0.33 -2.77
CA THR A 3 -3.69 1.32 -2.19
C THR A 3 -2.47 0.59 -1.64
N VAL A 4 -1.28 1.15 -1.87
CA VAL A 4 -0.02 0.55 -1.44
C VAL A 4 0.78 1.60 -0.68
N ASP A 5 1.14 1.31 0.56
CA ASP A 5 1.92 2.22 1.40
C ASP A 5 2.80 1.44 2.41
N ALA A 6 3.65 2.15 3.14
CA ALA A 6 4.32 1.65 4.32
C ALA A 6 3.37 1.66 5.53
N ALA A 7 3.57 0.72 6.45
CA ALA A 7 2.91 0.75 7.76
C ALA A 7 3.93 0.52 8.87
N LEU A 8 3.67 1.09 10.06
CA LEU A 8 4.47 0.82 11.23
C LEU A 8 4.26 -0.64 11.66
N LYS A 9 5.36 -1.38 11.82
CA LYS A 9 5.33 -2.73 12.38
C LYS A 9 5.07 -2.69 13.89
N PHE A 10 4.33 -3.67 14.41
CA PHE A 10 4.14 -3.82 15.85
C PHE A 10 5.38 -4.44 16.53
N GLU A 11 5.42 -4.36 17.86
CA GLU A 11 6.44 -5.02 18.67
C GLU A 11 6.31 -6.54 18.50
N GLY A 12 7.33 -7.16 17.92
CA GLY A 12 7.35 -8.59 17.57
C GLY A 12 7.16 -8.90 16.08
N GLU A 13 6.69 -7.94 15.28
CA GLU A 13 6.55 -8.15 13.83
C GLU A 13 7.87 -7.93 13.09
N PRO A 14 8.23 -8.79 12.13
CA PRO A 14 9.42 -8.61 11.31
C PRO A 14 9.24 -7.44 10.33
N SER A 15 10.34 -6.71 10.08
CA SER A 15 10.38 -5.73 9.00
C SER A 15 10.27 -6.43 7.64
N GLY A 16 9.59 -5.78 6.69
CA GLY A 16 9.32 -6.34 5.37
C GLY A 16 8.15 -7.32 5.33
N GLU A 17 7.43 -7.54 6.43
CA GLU A 17 6.17 -8.29 6.38
C GLU A 17 5.16 -7.51 5.53
N VAL A 18 4.56 -8.19 4.54
CA VAL A 18 3.49 -7.61 3.74
C VAL A 18 2.14 -8.03 4.33
N ALA A 19 1.27 -7.07 4.57
CA ALA A 19 -0.09 -7.30 5.08
C ALA A 19 -1.14 -6.74 4.11
N GLU A 20 -2.31 -7.36 4.12
CA GLU A 20 -3.47 -6.94 3.34
C GLU A 20 -4.62 -6.57 4.27
N GLY A 21 -5.41 -5.59 3.86
CA GLY A 21 -6.56 -5.11 4.62
C GLY A 21 -7.58 -4.38 3.73
N VAL A 22 -8.58 -3.81 4.38
CA VAL A 22 -9.65 -3.04 3.74
C VAL A 22 -9.50 -1.57 4.13
N GLY A 23 -9.76 -0.68 3.18
CA GLY A 23 -9.65 0.77 3.38
C GLY A 23 -8.50 1.38 2.57
N ALA A 24 -8.20 2.65 2.83
CA ALA A 24 -7.09 3.35 2.19
C ALA A 24 -5.83 3.29 3.06
N ALA A 25 -4.77 2.70 2.53
CA ALA A 25 -3.42 2.82 3.08
C ALA A 25 -2.88 4.22 2.74
N ILE A 26 -2.81 5.09 3.74
CA ILE A 26 -2.22 6.42 3.64
C ILE A 26 -1.69 6.87 4.99
N GLY A 27 -0.49 7.46 5.00
CA GLY A 27 0.07 8.11 6.18
C GLY A 27 -0.65 9.41 6.58
N GLY A 28 -0.31 9.93 7.76
CA GLY A 28 -0.79 11.23 8.24
C GLY A 28 -1.97 11.17 9.23
N PRO A 29 -2.59 12.31 9.56
CA PRO A 29 -3.57 12.44 10.65
C PRO A 29 -4.95 11.81 10.36
N GLY A 30 -5.16 11.26 9.16
CA GLY A 30 -6.37 10.49 8.81
C GLY A 30 -7.50 11.27 8.13
N VAL A 31 -7.37 12.60 7.98
CA VAL A 31 -8.35 13.43 7.26
C VAL A 31 -8.43 13.01 5.78
N ASP A 32 -7.28 12.82 5.14
CA ASP A 32 -7.21 12.38 3.74
C ASP A 32 -7.79 10.97 3.57
N ARG A 33 -7.46 10.05 4.50
CA ARG A 33 -8.02 8.70 4.53
C ARG A 33 -9.55 8.74 4.54
N TYR A 34 -10.13 9.57 5.42
CA TYR A 34 -11.58 9.71 5.51
C TYR A 34 -12.19 10.23 4.20
N HIS A 35 -11.62 11.26 3.58
CA HIS A 35 -12.15 11.80 2.33
C HIS A 35 -12.07 10.80 1.17
N ILE A 36 -10.98 10.03 1.08
CA ILE A 36 -10.82 8.95 0.10
C ILE A 36 -11.86 7.86 0.33
N GLU A 37 -11.96 7.36 1.56
CA GLU A 37 -12.92 6.30 1.95
C GLU A 37 -14.37 6.72 1.72
N GLN A 38 -14.75 7.94 2.09
CA GLN A 38 -16.08 8.47 1.85
C GLN A 38 -16.39 8.58 0.36
N SER A 39 -15.45 9.08 -0.44
CA SER A 39 -15.64 9.26 -1.89
C SER A 39 -15.74 7.92 -2.62
N ALA A 40 -14.91 6.95 -2.24
CA ALA A 40 -14.94 5.60 -2.78
C ALA A 40 -16.22 4.86 -2.38
N SER A 41 -16.62 4.95 -1.09
CA SER A 41 -17.83 4.32 -0.56
C SER A 41 -19.09 4.84 -1.25
N LYS A 42 -19.23 6.16 -1.45
CA LYS A 42 -20.36 6.76 -2.20
C LYS A 42 -20.49 6.24 -3.64
N ARG A 43 -19.38 5.79 -4.23
CA ARG A 43 -19.31 5.23 -5.58
C ARG A 43 -19.29 3.70 -5.60
N HIS A 44 -19.45 3.06 -4.44
CA HIS A 44 -19.37 1.60 -4.28
C HIS A 44 -18.06 0.99 -4.81
N ILE A 45 -16.96 1.74 -4.68
CA ILE A 45 -15.64 1.26 -5.11
C ILE A 45 -15.01 0.51 -3.93
N PRO A 46 -14.76 -0.81 -4.05
CA PRO A 46 -14.05 -1.54 -3.00
C PRO A 46 -12.61 -1.06 -2.88
N MET A 47 -12.11 -0.96 -1.66
CA MET A 47 -10.75 -0.52 -1.38
C MET A 47 -9.96 -1.57 -0.63
N ILE A 48 -8.85 -1.97 -1.24
CA ILE A 48 -7.91 -2.94 -0.69
C ILE A 48 -6.64 -2.17 -0.35
N ALA A 49 -6.13 -2.40 0.86
CA ALA A 49 -4.87 -1.86 1.34
C ALA A 49 -3.82 -2.98 1.34
N ILE A 50 -2.68 -2.72 0.73
CA ILE A 50 -1.50 -3.59 0.80
C ILE A 50 -0.40 -2.75 1.45
N VAL A 51 0.13 -3.22 2.58
CA VAL A 51 1.14 -2.46 3.32
C VAL A 51 2.41 -3.27 3.53
N VAL A 52 3.56 -2.61 3.40
CA VAL A 52 4.85 -3.18 3.80
C VAL A 52 5.20 -2.64 5.19
N LYS A 53 5.32 -3.56 6.15
CA LYS A 53 5.61 -3.21 7.54
C LYS A 53 7.07 -2.86 7.73
N MET A 54 7.34 -1.75 8.39
CA MET A 54 8.69 -1.28 8.72
C MET A 54 8.69 -0.52 10.05
N SER A 55 9.87 -0.31 10.62
CA SER A 55 10.04 0.56 11.79
C SER A 55 10.17 2.04 11.40
N ASN A 56 9.93 2.95 12.34
CA ASN A 56 10.17 4.39 12.14
C ASN A 56 11.62 4.69 11.73
N LYS A 57 12.58 3.93 12.26
CA LYS A 57 14.00 4.07 11.90
C LYS A 57 14.22 3.76 10.43
N GLU A 58 13.64 2.67 9.94
CA GLU A 58 13.73 2.26 8.53
C GLU A 58 13.02 3.24 7.58
N ALA A 59 11.96 3.91 8.05
CA ALA A 59 11.23 4.90 7.26
C ALA A 59 12.03 6.19 7.00
N ILE A 60 13.00 6.53 7.86
CA ILE A 60 13.80 7.76 7.75
C ILE A 60 15.28 7.49 7.39
N SER A 61 15.66 6.23 7.22
CA SER A 61 17.02 5.81 6.86
C SER A 61 17.04 5.06 5.54
N ALA A 62 18.23 4.63 5.12
CA ALA A 62 18.34 3.67 4.01
C ALA A 62 17.50 2.41 4.31
N MET A 63 16.77 1.95 3.30
CA MET A 63 15.95 0.73 3.41
C MET A 63 16.83 -0.46 3.74
N THR A 64 16.38 -1.27 4.69
CA THR A 64 17.04 -2.54 5.02
C THR A 64 16.79 -3.55 3.90
N GLN A 65 17.67 -4.56 3.80
CA GLN A 65 17.49 -5.64 2.84
C GLN A 65 16.16 -6.38 3.04
N GLN A 66 15.67 -6.47 4.27
CA GLN A 66 14.38 -7.10 4.60
C GLN A 66 13.21 -6.34 3.94
N VAL A 67 13.16 -5.02 4.10
CA VAL A 67 12.13 -4.17 3.47
C VAL A 67 12.27 -4.20 1.95
N LYS A 68 13.49 -4.19 1.43
CA LYS A 68 13.73 -4.26 -0.02
C LYS A 68 13.22 -5.56 -0.65
N LEU A 69 13.43 -6.70 0.01
CA LEU A 69 12.95 -8.01 -0.48
C LEU A 69 11.43 -8.15 -0.42
N ALA A 70 10.75 -7.37 0.43
CA ALA A 70 9.29 -7.36 0.52
C ALA A 70 8.60 -6.80 -0.75
N VAL A 71 9.34 -6.07 -1.59
CA VAL A 71 8.81 -5.47 -2.83
C VAL A 71 8.24 -6.53 -3.76
N ASP A 72 8.92 -7.66 -3.93
CA ASP A 72 8.46 -8.73 -4.82
C ASP A 72 7.14 -9.33 -4.35
N GLU A 73 7.00 -9.50 -3.03
CA GLU A 73 5.77 -10.00 -2.41
C GLU A 73 4.63 -8.98 -2.53
N ALA A 74 4.91 -7.69 -2.32
CA ALA A 74 3.93 -6.62 -2.51
C ALA A 74 3.44 -6.55 -3.97
N ILE A 75 4.36 -6.61 -4.93
CA ILE A 75 4.03 -6.65 -6.37
C ILE A 75 3.18 -7.88 -6.70
N ARG A 76 3.53 -9.05 -6.15
CA ARG A 76 2.78 -10.28 -6.36
C ARG A 76 1.33 -10.14 -5.88
N ARG A 77 1.12 -9.57 -4.68
CA ARG A 77 -0.23 -9.33 -4.13
C ARG A 77 -1.02 -8.34 -4.96
N VAL A 78 -0.42 -7.21 -5.35
CA VAL A 78 -1.05 -6.22 -6.24
C VAL A 78 -1.48 -6.88 -7.56
N LYS A 79 -0.61 -7.67 -8.19
CA LYS A 79 -0.93 -8.39 -9.43
C LYS A 79 -2.09 -9.36 -9.24
N ASN A 80 -2.10 -10.13 -8.15
CA ASN A 80 -3.21 -11.05 -7.86
C ASN A 80 -4.54 -10.30 -7.69
N THR A 81 -4.53 -9.16 -6.99
CA THR A 81 -5.73 -8.33 -6.83
C THR A 81 -6.21 -7.74 -8.15
N ILE A 82 -5.30 -7.30 -9.01
CA ILE A 82 -5.66 -6.80 -10.35
C ILE A 82 -6.27 -7.94 -11.18
N GLN A 83 -5.64 -9.11 -11.20
CA GLN A 83 -6.12 -10.26 -11.98
C GLN A 83 -7.48 -10.77 -11.50
N SER A 84 -7.78 -10.70 -10.20
CA SER A 84 -9.08 -11.10 -9.68
C SER A 84 -10.17 -10.05 -9.90
N ALA A 85 -9.79 -8.77 -10.05
CA ALA A 85 -10.73 -7.65 -10.18
C ALA A 85 -10.89 -7.12 -11.62
N SER A 86 -10.15 -7.64 -12.60
CA SER A 86 -10.16 -7.17 -13.99
C SER A 86 -10.14 -8.32 -15.00
N LYS A 87 -10.49 -8.02 -16.26
CA LYS A 87 -10.47 -8.95 -17.39
C LYS A 87 -9.48 -8.48 -18.45
N SER A 88 -9.13 -9.39 -19.36
CA SER A 88 -8.32 -9.02 -20.53
C SER A 88 -9.02 -7.90 -21.31
N GLY A 89 -8.28 -6.83 -21.60
CA GLY A 89 -8.79 -5.62 -22.27
C GLY A 89 -9.23 -4.49 -21.33
N ASP A 90 -9.38 -4.74 -20.02
CA ASP A 90 -9.64 -3.68 -19.05
C ASP A 90 -8.41 -2.77 -18.87
N THR A 91 -8.66 -1.48 -18.61
CA THR A 91 -7.59 -0.52 -18.36
C THR A 91 -7.27 -0.44 -16.87
N VAL A 92 -5.99 -0.66 -16.52
CA VAL A 92 -5.47 -0.49 -15.16
C VAL A 92 -4.67 0.79 -15.09
N ILE A 93 -5.01 1.66 -14.14
CA ILE A 93 -4.30 2.92 -13.90
C ILE A 93 -3.42 2.74 -12.66
N VAL A 94 -2.13 3.03 -12.80
CA VAL A 94 -1.17 3.09 -11.69
C VAL A 94 -0.77 4.54 -11.49
N ALA A 95 -0.97 5.06 -10.28
CA ALA A 95 -0.61 6.42 -9.92
C ALA A 95 0.29 6.41 -8.68
N GLY A 96 1.45 7.06 -8.78
CA GLY A 96 2.30 7.36 -7.63
C GLY A 96 1.81 8.64 -6.96
N ILE A 97 1.55 8.59 -5.65
CA ILE A 97 1.05 9.70 -4.85
C ILE A 97 2.15 10.17 -3.89
N GLY A 98 2.50 11.45 -3.96
CA GLY A 98 3.52 12.04 -3.11
C GLY A 98 4.92 11.49 -3.42
N ASN A 99 5.64 11.04 -2.38
CA ASN A 99 7.05 10.63 -2.46
C ASN A 99 7.24 9.19 -2.95
N THR A 100 6.36 8.68 -3.83
CA THR A 100 6.40 7.28 -4.29
C THR A 100 7.71 6.92 -4.99
N MET A 101 8.40 7.90 -5.58
CA MET A 101 9.71 7.72 -6.23
C MET A 101 10.90 7.86 -5.25
N GLY A 102 10.63 8.10 -3.96
CA GLY A 102 11.65 8.45 -2.96
C GLY A 102 12.07 9.93 -3.01
N ILE A 103 13.07 10.25 -2.20
CA ILE A 103 13.80 11.52 -2.24
C ILE A 103 15.11 11.22 -3.01
N PRO A 104 15.52 12.05 -4.00
CA PRO A 104 16.80 11.88 -4.68
C PRO A 104 18.00 11.82 -3.75
#